data_AF-A0A5P2BFN0-F1
#
_entry.id   AF-A0A5P2BFN0-F1
#
_cell.length_a   1.000
_cell.length_b   1.000
_cell.length_c   1.000
_cell.angle_alpha   90.00
_cell.angle_beta   90.00
_cell.angle_gamma   90.00
#
_symmetry.space_group_name_H-M   'P 1'
#
loop_
_entity.id
_entity.type
_entity.pdbx_description
1 polymer ?
#
loop_
_entity_poly.entity_id
_entity_poly.type
_entity_poly.pdbx_seq_one_letter_code
_entity_poly.pdbx_strand_id
1 'polypeptide(L)'
;MASYSLDDIRNAAEAKYGSTDIELGGETVRLLNPLRLTKTARNELTALQERLGDDGADQEELLSEAIRLVAEHTKAADRLLKAVNGDLAVLAEIFDRYGEGTQAGEASASQG
;
A
#
# COMPACT_ATOMS: atom_id res chain seq x y z
N MET A 1 16.54 -28.11 16.78
CA MET A 1 15.97 -27.39 15.63
C MET A 1 14.88 -26.49 16.19
N ALA A 2 14.85 -25.21 15.81
CA ALA A 2 13.72 -24.37 16.14
C ALA A 2 12.50 -24.87 15.33
N SER A 3 11.38 -25.14 16.01
CA SER A 3 10.10 -25.45 15.40
C SER A 3 9.18 -24.25 15.57
N TYR A 4 8.65 -23.72 14.48
CA TYR A 4 7.70 -22.61 14.50
C TYR A 4 6.31 -23.12 14.16
N SER A 5 5.27 -22.59 14.79
CA SER A 5 3.89 -22.83 14.38
C SER A 5 3.52 -21.98 13.18
N LEU A 6 2.44 -22.35 12.48
CA LEU A 6 1.90 -21.52 11.39
C LEU A 6 1.45 -20.14 11.92
N ASP A 7 0.96 -20.08 13.15
CA ASP A 7 0.55 -18.83 13.80
C ASP A 7 1.74 -17.92 14.11
N ASP A 8 2.89 -18.48 14.52
CA ASP A 8 4.13 -17.70 14.67
C ASP A 8 4.55 -17.05 13.35
N ILE A 9 4.47 -17.81 12.24
CA ILE A 9 4.82 -17.32 10.90
C ILE A 9 3.82 -16.25 10.44
N ARG A 10 2.52 -16.43 10.71
CA ARG A 10 1.49 -15.44 10.38
C ARG A 10 1.70 -14.13 11.14
N ASN A 11 2.00 -14.21 12.44
CA ASN A 11 2.28 -13.03 13.25
C ASN A 11 3.54 -12.31 12.77
N ALA A 12 4.60 -13.04 12.41
CA ALA A 12 5.80 -12.45 11.83
C ALA A 12 5.53 -11.77 10.48
N ALA A 13 4.68 -12.37 9.64
CA ALA A 13 4.27 -11.77 8.37
C ALA A 13 3.35 -10.55 8.56
N GLU A 14 2.52 -10.51 9.60
CA GLU A 14 1.72 -9.33 9.95
C GLU A 14 2.60 -8.18 10.41
N ALA A 15 3.57 -8.47 11.28
CA ALA A 15 4.51 -7.47 11.77
C ALA A 15 5.41 -6.88 10.67
N LYS A 16 5.78 -7.68 9.66
CA LYS A 16 6.67 -7.25 8.56
C LYS A 16 5.94 -6.71 7.33
N TYR A 17 4.77 -7.27 7.02
CA TYR A 17 4.05 -7.04 5.76
C TYR A 17 2.58 -6.74 6.02
N GLY A 18 2.30 -6.06 7.13
CA GLY A 18 0.98 -5.53 7.48
C GLY A 18 0.58 -4.36 6.58
N SER A 19 -0.58 -3.77 6.86
CA SER A 19 -1.06 -2.59 6.14
C SER A 19 -0.39 -1.30 6.60
N THR A 20 -0.41 -0.30 5.73
CA THR A 20 -0.25 1.11 6.13
C THR A 20 -1.61 1.64 6.53
N ASP A 21 -1.75 2.03 7.78
CA ASP A 21 -3.02 2.46 8.38
C ASP A 21 -3.11 3.99 8.39
N ILE A 22 -4.19 4.53 7.82
CA ILE A 22 -4.44 5.99 7.73
C ILE A 22 -5.71 6.33 8.51
N GLU A 23 -5.58 7.17 9.53
CA GLU A 23 -6.70 7.59 10.39
C GLU A 23 -7.48 8.76 9.77
N LEU A 24 -8.80 8.60 9.68
CA LEU A 24 -9.75 9.58 9.16
C LEU A 24 -10.84 9.83 10.21
N GLY A 25 -10.55 10.66 11.21
CA GLY A 25 -11.56 11.23 12.12
C GLY A 25 -12.51 10.24 12.79
N GLY A 26 -12.07 9.00 13.06
CA GLY A 26 -12.88 7.93 13.67
C GLY A 26 -12.94 6.63 12.87
N GLU A 27 -12.46 6.61 11.63
CA GLU A 27 -12.26 5.40 10.83
C GLU A 27 -10.77 5.24 10.45
N THR A 28 -10.35 4.02 10.16
CA THR A 28 -9.01 3.72 9.64
C THR A 28 -9.14 3.12 8.25
N VAL A 29 -8.37 3.64 7.30
CA VAL A 29 -8.22 3.07 5.97
C VAL A 29 -6.92 2.30 5.91
N ARG A 30 -6.98 1.01 5.57
CA ARG A 30 -5.79 0.16 5.45
C ARG A 30 -5.37 0.01 4.00
N LEU A 31 -4.13 0.39 3.70
CA LEU A 31 -3.46 0.11 2.43
C LEU A 31 -2.63 -1.16 2.59
N LEU A 32 -3.02 -2.21 1.88
CA LEU A 32 -2.40 -3.54 1.96
C LEU A 32 -1.02 -3.53 1.33
N ASN A 33 -0.04 -4.14 2.01
CA ASN A 33 1.28 -4.38 1.44
C ASN A 33 1.17 -5.15 0.10
N PRO A 34 1.99 -4.86 -0.92
CA PRO A 34 1.92 -5.52 -2.22
C PRO A 34 1.95 -7.05 -2.13
N LEU A 35 2.69 -7.62 -1.16
CA LEU A 35 2.77 -9.06 -0.94
C LEU A 35 1.43 -9.69 -0.48
N ARG A 36 0.52 -8.88 0.06
CA ARG A 36 -0.83 -9.27 0.48
C ARG A 36 -1.87 -9.12 -0.63
N LEU A 37 -1.55 -8.40 -1.71
CA LEU A 37 -2.45 -8.20 -2.85
C LEU A 37 -2.58 -9.49 -3.69
N THR A 38 -3.64 -9.55 -4.49
CA THR A 38 -3.77 -10.59 -5.52
C THR A 38 -2.69 -10.41 -6.60
N LYS A 39 -2.38 -11.48 -7.34
CA LYS A 39 -1.41 -11.39 -8.45
C LYS A 39 -1.82 -10.34 -9.49
N THR A 40 -3.10 -10.27 -9.81
CA THR A 40 -3.65 -9.27 -10.74
C THR A 40 -3.40 -7.86 -10.22
N ALA A 41 -3.76 -7.60 -8.96
CA ALA A 41 -3.58 -6.28 -8.36
C ALA A 41 -2.10 -5.87 -8.25
N ARG A 42 -1.18 -6.81 -7.97
CA ARG A 42 0.26 -6.49 -8.02
C ARG A 42 0.72 -6.07 -9.41
N ASN A 43 0.28 -6.77 -10.45
CA ASN A 43 0.65 -6.44 -11.83
C ASN A 43 0.10 -5.07 -12.25
N GLU A 44 -1.15 -4.78 -11.88
CA GLU A 44 -1.76 -3.46 -12.13
C GLU A 44 -1.02 -2.35 -11.38
N LEU A 45 -0.58 -2.60 -10.14
CA LEU A 45 0.19 -1.64 -9.35
C LEU A 45 1.56 -1.36 -9.99
N THR A 46 2.21 -2.38 -10.54
CA THR A 46 3.45 -2.21 -11.31
C THR A 46 3.22 -1.37 -12.57
N ALA A 47 2.17 -1.66 -13.34
CA ALA A 47 1.85 -0.92 -14.55
C ALA A 47 1.54 0.57 -14.26
N LEU A 48 0.87 0.86 -13.14
CA LEU A 48 0.62 2.25 -12.70
C LEU A 48 1.93 2.98 -12.34
N GLN A 49 2.86 2.31 -11.67
CA GLN A 49 4.17 2.88 -11.34
C GLN A 49 5.00 3.18 -12.60
N GLU A 50 4.94 2.31 -13.61
CA GLU A 50 5.61 2.56 -14.89
C GLU A 50 5.03 3.80 -15.59
N ARG A 51 3.70 3.99 -15.54
CA ARG A 51 3.01 5.17 -16.12
C ARG A 51 3.31 6.46 -15.36
N LEU A 52 3.53 6.41 -14.04
CA LEU A 52 3.89 7.59 -13.23
C LEU A 52 5.21 8.22 -13.67
N GLY A 53 6.10 7.46 -14.31
CA GLY A 53 7.37 7.96 -14.85
C GLY A 53 7.30 8.59 -16.24
N ASP A 54 6.13 8.61 -16.88
CA ASP A 54 5.95 9.15 -18.24
C ASP A 54 5.78 10.69 -18.24
N ASP A 55 6.30 11.35 -19.28
CA ASP A 55 6.22 12.81 -19.41
C ASP A 55 4.78 13.24 -19.76
N GLY A 56 4.16 14.03 -18.88
CA GLY A 56 2.75 14.46 -19.04
C GLY A 56 1.72 13.49 -18.46
N ALA A 57 2.15 12.48 -17.68
CA ALA A 57 1.24 11.62 -16.94
C ALA A 57 0.35 12.42 -15.96
N ASP A 58 -0.93 12.05 -15.90
CA ASP A 58 -1.85 12.57 -14.89
C ASP A 58 -1.56 11.90 -13.54
N GLN A 59 -0.62 12.48 -12.78
CA GLN A 59 -0.14 11.90 -11.52
C GLN A 59 -1.25 11.80 -10.48
N GLU A 60 -2.20 12.75 -10.47
CA GLU A 60 -3.33 12.74 -9.54
C GLU A 60 -4.23 11.52 -9.80
N GLU A 61 -4.57 11.29 -11.07
CA GLU A 61 -5.37 10.13 -11.47
C GLU A 61 -4.64 8.82 -11.15
N LEU A 62 -3.37 8.70 -11.54
CA LEU A 62 -2.58 7.48 -11.35
C LEU A 62 -2.37 7.12 -9.88
N LEU A 63 -2.06 8.10 -9.02
CA LEU A 63 -1.95 7.88 -7.58
C LEU A 63 -3.31 7.53 -6.98
N SER A 64 -4.40 8.15 -7.45
CA SER A 64 -5.75 7.81 -6.99
C SER A 64 -6.14 6.37 -7.37
N GLU A 65 -5.84 5.94 -8.59
CA GLU A 65 -6.04 4.55 -9.03
C GLU A 65 -5.22 3.57 -8.20
N ALA A 66 -3.97 3.92 -7.92
CA ALA A 66 -3.10 3.07 -7.13
C ALA A 66 -3.61 2.95 -5.66
N ILE A 67 -4.12 4.03 -5.04
CA ILE A 67 -4.79 3.95 -3.72
C ILE A 67 -6.01 3.02 -3.75
N ARG A 68 -6.84 3.08 -4.81
CA ARG A 68 -7.99 2.17 -4.96
C ARG A 68 -7.58 0.72 -5.03
N LEU A 69 -6.44 0.46 -5.66
CA LEU A 69 -5.92 -0.87 -5.88
C LEU A 69 -5.34 -1.49 -4.61
N VAL A 70 -4.66 -0.68 -3.78
CA VAL A 70 -3.98 -1.17 -2.58
C VAL A 70 -4.87 -1.14 -1.33
N ALA A 71 -5.99 -0.43 -1.34
CA ALA A 71 -6.90 -0.39 -0.19
C ALA A 71 -7.56 -1.75 0.10
N GLU A 72 -7.86 -2.01 1.38
CA GLU A 72 -8.53 -3.23 1.84
C GLU A 72 -9.89 -3.50 1.16
N HIS A 73 -10.61 -2.44 0.79
CA HIS A 73 -11.83 -2.51 0.00
C HIS A 73 -12.13 -1.17 -0.68
N THR A 74 -12.85 -1.19 -1.81
CA THR A 74 -13.16 -0.01 -2.64
C THR A 74 -13.74 1.16 -1.83
N LYS A 75 -14.69 0.89 -0.92
CA LYS A 75 -15.29 1.93 -0.08
C LYS A 75 -14.29 2.67 0.83
N ALA A 76 -13.21 2.02 1.25
CA ALA A 76 -12.18 2.65 2.09
C ALA A 76 -11.34 3.62 1.25
N ALA A 77 -10.95 3.18 0.05
CA ALA A 77 -10.28 4.04 -0.92
C ALA A 77 -11.12 5.27 -1.28
N ASP A 78 -12.40 5.10 -1.59
CA ASP A 78 -13.28 6.23 -1.95
C ASP A 78 -13.38 7.27 -0.82
N ARG A 79 -13.40 6.83 0.45
CA ARG A 79 -13.40 7.73 1.61
C ARG A 79 -12.09 8.49 1.75
N LEU A 80 -10.97 7.78 1.62
CA LEU A 80 -9.64 8.39 1.67
C LEU A 80 -9.50 9.42 0.54
N LEU A 81 -9.79 9.05 -0.69
CA LEU A 81 -9.69 9.93 -1.85
C LEU A 81 -10.64 11.14 -1.75
N LYS A 82 -11.84 10.95 -1.19
CA LYS A 82 -12.75 12.07 -0.91
C LYS A 82 -12.20 13.02 0.15
N ALA A 83 -11.52 12.51 1.17
CA ALA A 83 -10.88 13.34 2.19
C ALA A 83 -9.66 14.09 1.63
N VAL A 84 -8.90 13.46 0.72
CA VAL A 84 -7.76 14.05 0.02
C VAL A 84 -8.19 15.11 -1.00
N ASN A 85 -9.36 14.93 -1.63
CA ASN A 85 -9.99 15.91 -2.52
C ASN A 85 -9.07 16.40 -3.67
N GLY A 86 -8.34 15.47 -4.30
CA GLY A 86 -7.46 15.75 -5.43
C GLY A 86 -6.16 16.48 -5.05
N ASP A 87 -5.83 16.62 -3.77
CA ASP A 87 -4.55 17.20 -3.37
C ASP A 87 -3.39 16.27 -3.73
N LEU A 88 -2.72 16.57 -4.84
CA LEU A 88 -1.61 15.79 -5.36
C LEU A 88 -0.46 15.64 -4.36
N ALA A 89 -0.18 16.66 -3.54
CA ALA A 89 0.89 16.58 -2.55
C ALA A 89 0.54 15.56 -1.46
N VAL A 90 -0.73 15.54 -1.03
CA VAL A 90 -1.22 14.54 -0.07
C VAL A 90 -1.25 13.14 -0.67
N LEU A 91 -1.66 12.98 -1.94
CA LEU A 91 -1.61 11.69 -2.65
C LEU A 91 -0.17 11.15 -2.72
N ALA A 92 0.79 12.00 -3.06
CA ALA A 92 2.20 11.64 -3.14
C ALA A 92 2.76 11.23 -1.77
N GLU A 93 2.46 11.98 -0.71
CA GLU A 93 2.87 11.66 0.67
C GLU A 93 2.24 10.32 1.13
N ILE A 94 0.96 10.05 0.81
CA ILE A 94 0.34 8.75 1.13
C ILE A 94 1.13 7.61 0.46
N PHE A 95 1.53 7.78 -0.80
CA PHE A 95 2.31 6.79 -1.53
C PHE A 95 3.74 6.63 -1.03
N ASP A 96 4.37 7.72 -0.59
CA ASP A 96 5.69 7.69 0.04
C ASP A 96 5.65 6.84 1.32
N ARG A 97 4.71 7.14 2.23
CA ARG A 97 4.51 6.36 3.47
C ARG A 97 4.18 4.90 3.19
N TYR A 98 3.36 4.65 2.18
CA TYR A 98 3.05 3.29 1.73
C TYR A 98 4.33 2.56 1.31
N GLY A 99 5.16 3.19 0.48
CA GLY A 99 6.44 2.64 -0.01
C GLY A 99 7.46 2.38 1.10
N GLU A 100 7.57 3.27 2.10
CA GLU A 100 8.43 3.03 3.27
C GLU A 100 8.00 1.75 4.01
N GLY A 101 6.69 1.56 4.19
CA GLY A 101 6.11 0.36 4.80
C GLY A 101 6.36 -0.91 3.98
N THR A 102 6.48 -0.81 2.65
CA THR A 102 6.83 -1.97 1.81
C THR A 102 8.31 -2.32 1.91
N GLN A 103 9.19 -1.33 1.86
CA GLN A 103 10.65 -1.53 1.88
C GLN A 103 11.16 -2.00 3.25
N ALA A 104 10.55 -1.56 4.35
CA ALA A 104 10.92 -2.01 5.70
C ALA A 104 10.76 -3.54 5.89
N GLY A 105 9.76 -4.13 5.24
CA GLY A 105 9.56 -5.58 5.20
C GLY A 105 10.66 -6.33 4.43
N GLU A 106 11.14 -5.74 3.32
CA GLU A 106 12.19 -6.29 2.46
C GLU A 106 13.59 -6.18 3.08
N ALA A 107 13.88 -5.06 3.77
CA ALA A 107 15.15 -4.84 4.48
C ALA A 107 15.34 -5.85 5.64
N SER A 108 14.26 -6.23 6.32
CA SER A 108 14.28 -7.26 7.38
C SER A 108 14.48 -8.69 6.87
N ALA A 109 14.58 -8.91 5.56
CA ALA A 109 14.86 -10.22 4.95
C ALA A 109 16.34 -10.41 4.56
N SER A 110 17.16 -9.35 4.57
CA SER A 110 18.58 -9.37 4.15
C SER A 110 19.58 -9.38 5.31
N GLN A 111 19.10 -9.50 6.55
CA GLN A 111 19.90 -9.74 7.76
C GLN A 111 19.38 -11.03 8.41
N GLY A 112 19.89 -12.17 7.96
CA GLY A 112 19.57 -13.50 8.48
C GLY A 112 20.61 -14.52 8.06
#